data_AF-A0AAF1KPD1-F1
#
_entry.id   AF-A0AAF1KPD1-F1
#
_cell.length_a   1.000
_cell.length_b   1.000
_cell.length_c   1.000
_cell.angle_alpha   90.00
_cell.angle_beta   90.00
_cell.angle_gamma   90.00
#
_symmetry.space_group_name_H-M   'P 1'
#
loop_
_entity.id
_entity.type
_entity.pdbx_description
1 polymer ?
#
loop_
_entity_poly.entity_id
_entity_poly.type
_entity_poly.pdbx_seq_one_letter_code
_entity_poly.pdbx_strand_id
1 'polypeptide(L)'
;MATAINESYWIDKRLRDEAEGYQFNTDGSSRMIADPNPNAAMRNPLGLFDRNGGLVISRRVELAEDNLMFRFAAKKYLGGDPATLKTLLNSPWWMEEDRMRLLLDRARTAGAGLIQMARNQLALPVEWTDCDIIVSARIKPGVLLAAHAGPGRTVSVASGRYTIPGREAPHLHIDQIYLPGLGPQGGNRAKGMANAEAWFDLATLRSYDPAARGFNP
;
A
#
# COMPACT_ATOMS: atom_id res chain seq x y z
N MET A 1 -26.09 -11.75 11.44
CA MET A 1 -26.05 -10.46 12.16
C MET A 1 -26.05 -9.38 11.10
N ALA A 2 -26.96 -8.40 11.18
CA ALA A 2 -26.92 -7.27 10.26
C ALA A 2 -25.65 -6.45 10.56
N THR A 3 -24.73 -6.41 9.60
CA THR A 3 -23.52 -5.58 9.68
C THR A 3 -24.00 -4.14 9.82
N ALA A 4 -23.63 -3.45 10.90
CA ALA A 4 -23.94 -2.04 11.05
C ALA A 4 -23.40 -1.32 9.81
N ILE A 5 -24.29 -0.77 8.99
CA ILE A 5 -23.91 -0.01 7.81
C ILE A 5 -23.00 1.11 8.31
N ASN A 6 -21.87 1.33 7.64
CA ASN A 6 -20.91 2.37 8.00
C ASN A 6 -21.53 3.75 7.71
N GLU A 7 -22.49 4.19 8.52
CA GLU A 7 -23.30 5.39 8.29
C GLU A 7 -22.44 6.64 8.16
N SER A 8 -21.33 6.72 8.91
CA SER A 8 -20.39 7.85 8.80
C SER A 8 -19.75 7.94 7.41
N TYR A 9 -19.49 6.80 6.76
CA TYR A 9 -19.03 6.76 5.37
C TYR A 9 -20.11 7.31 4.41
N TRP A 10 -21.37 6.92 4.60
CA TRP A 10 -22.48 7.36 3.74
C TRP A 10 -22.97 8.78 4.02
N ILE A 11 -22.66 9.35 5.18
CA ILE A 11 -23.00 10.74 5.53
C ILE A 11 -21.90 11.70 5.05
N ASP A 12 -20.62 11.35 5.23
CA ASP A 12 -19.51 12.23 4.86
C ASP A 12 -19.15 12.13 3.36
N LYS A 13 -19.62 13.10 2.57
CA LYS A 13 -19.32 13.18 1.14
C LYS A 13 -17.82 13.24 0.87
N ARG A 14 -17.06 13.97 1.69
CA ARG A 14 -15.61 14.14 1.47
C ARG A 14 -14.89 12.80 1.62
N LEU A 15 -15.27 12.04 2.64
CA LEU A 15 -14.70 10.72 2.89
C LEU A 15 -14.97 9.76 1.71
N ARG A 16 -16.17 9.81 1.12
CA ARG A 16 -16.50 9.02 -0.07
C ARG A 16 -15.74 9.47 -1.31
N ASP A 17 -15.70 10.77 -1.57
CA ASP A 17 -14.94 11.32 -2.69
C ASP A 17 -13.46 10.88 -2.57
N GLU A 18 -12.86 10.94 -1.37
CA GLU A 18 -11.48 10.49 -1.15
C GLU A 18 -11.31 8.96 -1.32
N ALA A 19 -12.31 8.16 -0.92
CA ALA A 19 -12.37 6.73 -1.19
C ALA A 19 -12.52 6.42 -2.68
N GLU A 20 -13.23 7.24 -3.44
CA GLU A 20 -13.37 7.20 -4.89
C GLU A 20 -12.13 7.76 -5.62
N GLY A 21 -11.09 8.16 -4.89
CA GLY A 21 -9.81 8.61 -5.45
C GLY A 21 -9.77 10.10 -5.82
N TYR A 22 -10.69 10.91 -5.30
CA TYR A 22 -10.57 12.36 -5.35
C TYR A 22 -9.58 12.86 -4.30
N GLN A 23 -8.87 13.94 -4.63
CA GLN A 23 -8.06 14.70 -3.68
C GLN A 23 -8.59 16.10 -3.54
N PHE A 24 -8.72 16.53 -2.29
CA PHE A 24 -9.09 17.90 -1.95
C PHE A 24 -7.84 18.78 -1.79
N ASN A 25 -7.92 19.96 -2.40
CA ASN A 25 -6.96 21.03 -2.26
C ASN A 25 -7.24 21.82 -0.97
N THR A 26 -6.30 22.68 -0.58
CA THR A 26 -6.45 23.53 0.62
C THR A 26 -7.61 24.51 0.52
N ASP A 27 -7.98 24.89 -0.70
CA ASP A 27 -9.10 25.79 -1.02
C ASP A 27 -10.47 25.08 -1.06
N GLY A 28 -10.52 23.76 -0.81
CA GLY A 28 -11.74 22.96 -0.82
C GLY A 28 -12.15 22.44 -2.20
N SER A 29 -11.47 22.84 -3.28
CA SER A 29 -11.67 22.23 -4.60
C SER A 29 -11.20 20.77 -4.59
N SER A 30 -11.84 19.91 -5.38
CA SER A 30 -11.44 18.51 -5.53
C SER A 30 -11.03 18.21 -6.96
N ARG A 31 -10.09 17.27 -7.11
CA ARG A 31 -9.70 16.71 -8.41
C ARG A 31 -9.59 15.19 -8.30
N MET A 32 -10.09 14.47 -9.29
CA MET A 32 -9.88 13.03 -9.38
C MET A 32 -8.41 12.75 -9.70
N ILE A 33 -7.76 11.85 -8.96
CA ILE A 33 -6.44 11.37 -9.37
C ILE A 33 -6.64 10.41 -10.53
N ALA A 34 -6.28 10.87 -11.74
CA ALA A 34 -6.33 10.04 -12.94
C ALA A 34 -5.26 8.94 -12.93
N ASP A 35 -4.11 9.19 -12.29
CA ASP A 35 -2.98 8.27 -12.16
C ASP A 35 -2.13 8.70 -10.94
N PRO A 36 -1.67 7.80 -10.06
CA PRO A 36 -0.59 8.11 -9.10
C PRO A 36 0.70 8.61 -9.77
N ASN A 37 0.82 8.49 -11.10
CA ASN A 37 1.92 8.96 -11.93
C ASN A 37 1.52 10.02 -12.98
N PRO A 38 0.85 11.13 -12.61
CA PRO A 38 0.05 11.91 -13.56
C PRO A 38 0.83 12.85 -14.48
N ASN A 39 2.17 12.93 -14.40
CA ASN A 39 2.93 13.89 -15.19
C ASN A 39 4.24 13.32 -15.76
N ALA A 40 4.29 13.17 -17.09
CA ALA A 40 5.47 12.73 -17.83
C ALA A 40 6.67 13.70 -17.71
N ALA A 41 6.44 14.98 -17.39
CA ALA A 41 7.50 16.00 -17.20
C ALA A 41 7.94 16.17 -15.73
N MET A 42 7.14 15.70 -14.76
CA MET A 42 7.60 15.56 -13.36
C MET A 42 8.35 14.24 -13.13
N ARG A 43 8.78 13.57 -14.21
CA ARG A 43 9.74 12.45 -14.21
C ARG A 43 11.16 12.87 -13.79
N ASN A 44 11.30 13.85 -12.90
CA ASN A 44 12.56 14.42 -12.38
C ASN A 44 13.24 15.50 -13.26
N PRO A 45 12.73 16.73 -13.34
CA PRO A 45 13.40 17.82 -14.07
C PRO A 45 14.54 18.50 -13.28
N LEU A 46 14.74 18.17 -11.99
CA LEU A 46 15.73 18.84 -11.12
C LEU A 46 16.72 17.90 -10.39
N GLY A 47 16.71 16.60 -10.69
CA GLY A 47 17.74 15.65 -10.24
C GLY A 47 17.87 15.40 -8.74
N LEU A 48 16.98 15.94 -7.89
CA LEU A 48 17.23 16.06 -6.45
C LEU A 48 16.72 14.89 -5.60
N PHE A 49 15.91 13.97 -6.14
CA PHE A 49 15.63 12.64 -5.55
C PHE A 49 15.29 11.60 -6.63
N ASP A 50 15.99 10.46 -6.62
CA ASP A 50 15.70 9.25 -7.42
C ASP A 50 14.62 8.34 -6.75
N ARG A 51 13.85 8.91 -5.82
CA ARG A 51 12.92 8.22 -4.92
C ARG A 51 11.48 8.41 -5.39
N ASN A 52 10.90 7.35 -5.91
CA ASN A 52 9.73 6.70 -5.31
C ASN A 52 9.38 5.52 -6.21
N GLY A 53 9.34 4.33 -5.63
CA GLY A 53 8.64 3.22 -6.26
C GLY A 53 7.24 3.63 -6.72
N GLY A 54 6.67 2.84 -7.61
CA GLY A 54 5.38 3.14 -8.19
C GLY A 54 4.92 2.01 -9.10
N LEU A 55 3.85 2.26 -9.85
CA LEU A 55 3.31 1.29 -10.78
C LEU A 55 3.93 1.50 -12.17
N VAL A 56 4.33 0.42 -12.83
CA VAL A 56 4.84 0.46 -14.23
C VAL A 56 3.69 0.84 -15.17
N ILE A 57 2.55 0.20 -14.97
CA ILE A 57 1.27 0.50 -15.61
C ILE A 57 0.24 0.49 -14.49
N SER A 58 -0.51 1.57 -14.35
CA SER A 58 -1.59 1.66 -13.37
C SER A 58 -2.92 1.36 -14.07
N ARG A 59 -3.76 0.53 -13.43
CA ARG A 59 -5.16 0.38 -13.79
C ARG A 59 -6.00 0.75 -12.59
N ARG A 60 -7.08 1.50 -12.82
CA ARG A 60 -8.05 1.79 -11.77
C ARG A 60 -8.79 0.51 -11.43
N VAL A 61 -8.91 0.21 -10.14
CA VAL A 61 -9.67 -0.92 -9.61
C VAL A 61 -10.56 -0.43 -8.48
N GLU A 62 -11.63 -1.15 -8.23
CA GLU A 62 -12.43 -1.02 -7.03
C GLU A 62 -12.10 -2.22 -6.13
N LEU A 63 -11.71 -1.96 -4.89
CA LEU A 63 -11.45 -3.01 -3.92
C LEU A 63 -12.78 -3.49 -3.34
N ALA A 64 -12.94 -4.81 -3.24
CA ALA A 64 -14.10 -5.40 -2.62
C ALA A 64 -14.22 -4.98 -1.14
N GLU A 65 -15.46 -4.87 -0.65
CA GLU A 65 -15.71 -4.74 0.79
C GLU A 65 -15.21 -5.99 1.54
N ASP A 66 -14.88 -5.83 2.83
CA ASP A 66 -14.32 -6.90 3.68
C ASP A 66 -13.00 -7.51 3.16
N ASN A 67 -12.38 -6.93 2.13
CA ASN A 67 -11.13 -7.45 1.58
C ASN A 67 -9.99 -7.34 2.60
N LEU A 68 -9.19 -8.41 2.71
CA LEU A 68 -8.04 -8.46 3.61
C LEU A 68 -6.81 -7.88 2.90
N MET A 69 -6.38 -6.72 3.38
CA MET A 69 -5.26 -5.98 2.82
C MET A 69 -4.00 -6.22 3.64
N PHE A 70 -2.87 -6.27 2.95
CA PHE A 70 -1.55 -6.52 3.51
C PHE A 70 -0.58 -5.41 3.13
N ARG A 71 0.42 -5.16 3.99
CA ARG A 71 1.54 -4.27 3.71
C ARG A 71 2.78 -4.71 4.47
N PHE A 72 3.93 -4.23 4.03
CA PHE A 72 5.17 -4.30 4.79
C PHE A 72 5.26 -3.13 5.78
N ALA A 73 5.90 -3.36 6.91
CA ALA A 73 6.19 -2.34 7.91
C ALA A 73 7.52 -2.61 8.63
N ALA A 74 8.00 -1.60 9.34
CA ALA A 74 9.25 -1.71 10.08
C ALA A 74 9.14 -2.62 11.30
N LYS A 75 10.21 -3.37 11.64
CA LYS A 75 10.22 -4.29 12.80
C LYS A 75 9.83 -3.63 14.14
N LYS A 76 10.10 -2.33 14.30
CA LYS A 76 9.68 -1.55 15.50
C LYS A 76 8.18 -1.54 15.75
N TYR A 77 7.35 -1.91 14.76
CA TYR A 77 5.90 -2.01 14.88
C TYR A 77 5.42 -3.44 15.22
N LEU A 78 6.32 -4.39 15.42
CA LEU A 78 5.98 -5.77 15.77
C LEU A 78 5.39 -5.82 17.19
N GLY A 79 4.18 -6.36 17.33
CA GLY A 79 3.50 -6.40 18.63
C GLY A 79 3.20 -5.02 19.21
N GLY A 80 3.28 -3.96 18.39
CA GLY A 80 2.98 -2.60 18.80
C GLY A 80 1.54 -2.47 19.29
N ASP A 81 1.32 -1.51 20.19
CA ASP A 81 -0.03 -1.21 20.67
C ASP A 81 -0.94 -0.73 19.50
N PRO A 82 -2.28 -0.79 19.68
CA PRO A 82 -3.21 -0.37 18.63
C PRO A 82 -3.02 1.08 18.15
N ALA A 83 -2.62 2.02 19.03
CA ALA A 83 -2.38 3.41 18.64
C ALA A 83 -1.18 3.52 17.70
N THR A 84 -0.12 2.78 18.00
CA THR A 84 1.08 2.69 17.17
C THR A 84 0.77 2.05 15.81
N LEU A 85 0.02 0.94 15.77
CA LEU A 85 -0.36 0.27 14.52
C LEU A 85 -1.29 1.11 13.63
N LYS A 86 -2.19 1.90 14.21
CA LYS A 86 -3.08 2.80 13.46
C LYS A 86 -2.33 3.75 12.53
N THR A 87 -1.14 4.19 12.93
CA THR A 87 -0.32 5.08 12.08
C THR A 87 0.07 4.44 10.75
N LEU A 88 0.15 3.11 10.70
CA LEU A 88 0.49 2.34 9.50
C LEU A 88 -0.69 2.16 8.55
N LEU A 89 -1.92 2.29 9.04
CA LEU A 89 -3.10 2.24 8.16
C LEU A 89 -3.11 3.38 7.16
N ASN A 90 -2.43 4.48 7.50
CA ASN A 90 -2.47 5.71 6.74
C ASN A 90 -1.39 5.81 5.66
N SER A 91 -0.70 4.73 5.29
CA SER A 91 0.18 4.74 4.12
C SER A 91 -0.51 4.11 2.90
N PRO A 92 -0.24 4.60 1.68
CA PRO A 92 -1.05 4.30 0.52
C PRO A 92 -0.74 2.97 -0.16
N TRP A 93 0.36 2.31 0.20
CA TRP A 93 0.83 1.12 -0.50
C TRP A 93 0.40 -0.14 0.25
N TRP A 94 -0.41 -0.94 -0.43
CA TRP A 94 -1.03 -2.18 0.05
C TRP A 94 -0.95 -3.28 -0.99
N MET A 95 -1.39 -4.47 -0.61
CA MET A 95 -1.44 -5.68 -1.42
C MET A 95 -2.67 -6.49 -1.01
N GLU A 96 -3.36 -7.10 -1.97
CA GLU A 96 -4.48 -8.01 -1.69
C GLU A 96 -4.00 -9.38 -1.22
N GLU A 97 -4.91 -10.16 -0.63
CA GLU A 97 -4.59 -11.48 -0.07
C GLU A 97 -4.01 -12.46 -1.10
N ASP A 98 -4.58 -12.52 -2.30
CA ASP A 98 -4.13 -13.40 -3.37
C ASP A 98 -2.68 -13.09 -3.80
N ARG A 99 -2.34 -11.80 -3.88
CA ARG A 99 -0.98 -11.32 -4.21
C ARG A 99 0.01 -11.60 -3.08
N MET A 100 -0.41 -11.46 -1.83
CA MET A 100 0.43 -11.82 -0.68
C MET A 100 0.69 -13.33 -0.64
N ARG A 101 -0.33 -14.17 -0.88
CA ARG A 101 -0.19 -15.63 -0.98
C ARG A 101 0.75 -16.02 -2.12
N LEU A 102 0.60 -15.42 -3.30
CA LEU A 102 1.50 -15.65 -4.43
C LEU A 102 2.95 -15.29 -4.09
N LEU A 103 3.17 -14.18 -3.39
CA LEU A 103 4.49 -13.74 -2.96
C LEU A 103 5.12 -14.73 -1.96
N LEU A 104 4.32 -15.21 -1.00
CA LEU A 104 4.72 -16.22 -0.01
C LEU A 104 5.11 -17.56 -0.68
N ASP A 105 4.30 -18.04 -1.61
CA ASP A 105 4.57 -19.30 -2.32
C ASP A 105 5.84 -19.21 -3.17
N ARG A 106 6.10 -18.05 -3.77
CA ARG A 106 7.37 -17.77 -4.48
C ARG A 106 8.55 -17.77 -3.53
N ALA A 107 8.44 -17.10 -2.38
CA ALA A 107 9.50 -17.06 -1.38
C ALA A 107 9.88 -18.49 -0.92
N ARG A 108 8.86 -19.31 -0.61
CA ARG A 108 9.04 -20.72 -0.26
C ARG A 108 9.70 -21.53 -1.38
N THR A 109 9.20 -21.41 -2.61
CA THR A 109 9.72 -22.16 -3.76
C THR A 109 11.18 -21.82 -4.07
N ALA A 110 11.56 -20.55 -3.89
CA ALA A 110 12.92 -20.07 -4.12
C ALA A 110 13.87 -20.35 -2.94
N GLY A 111 13.38 -20.83 -1.79
CA GLY A 111 14.18 -20.92 -0.58
C GLY A 111 14.69 -19.55 -0.08
N ALA A 112 13.94 -18.48 -0.36
CA ALA A 112 14.30 -17.11 -0.02
C ALA A 112 13.39 -16.55 1.08
N GLY A 113 13.92 -15.63 1.90
CA GLY A 113 13.09 -14.91 2.86
C GLY A 113 12.06 -14.02 2.15
N LEU A 114 10.89 -13.83 2.78
CA LEU A 114 9.78 -13.08 2.17
C LEU A 114 10.18 -11.67 1.74
N ILE A 115 10.98 -10.96 2.54
CA ILE A 115 11.39 -9.58 2.25
C ILE A 115 12.34 -9.52 1.05
N GLN A 116 13.25 -10.49 0.95
CA GLN A 116 14.11 -10.63 -0.21
C GLN A 116 13.27 -10.87 -1.47
N MET A 117 12.29 -11.78 -1.39
CA MET A 117 11.37 -12.04 -2.49
C MET A 117 10.52 -10.79 -2.83
N ALA A 118 10.03 -10.04 -1.84
CA ALA A 118 9.27 -8.81 -2.05
C ALA A 118 10.08 -7.75 -2.82
N ARG A 119 11.38 -7.62 -2.51
CA ARG A 119 12.29 -6.72 -3.24
C ARG A 119 12.55 -7.20 -4.67
N ASN A 120 12.80 -8.49 -4.86
CA ASN A 120 12.97 -9.08 -6.20
C ASN A 120 11.72 -8.88 -7.08
N GLN A 121 10.54 -8.93 -6.46
CA GLN A 121 9.24 -8.75 -7.12
C GLN A 121 8.78 -7.29 -7.18
N LEU A 122 9.64 -6.35 -6.77
CA LEU A 122 9.38 -4.91 -6.76
C LEU A 122 8.17 -4.48 -5.92
N ALA A 123 7.68 -5.36 -5.05
CA ALA A 123 6.64 -5.07 -4.06
C ALA A 123 7.16 -4.22 -2.89
N LEU A 124 8.48 -4.17 -2.72
CA LEU A 124 9.16 -3.39 -1.71
C LEU A 124 10.39 -2.69 -2.33
N PRO A 125 10.57 -1.37 -2.14
CA PRO A 125 11.77 -0.69 -2.57
C PRO A 125 13.02 -1.23 -1.85
N VAL A 126 14.16 -1.30 -2.53
CA VAL A 126 15.41 -1.83 -1.96
C VAL A 126 15.95 -0.94 -0.84
N GLU A 127 15.67 0.36 -0.91
CA GLU A 127 16.08 1.36 0.08
C GLU A 127 15.30 1.26 1.40
N TRP A 128 14.21 0.49 1.44
CA TRP A 128 13.47 0.23 2.68
C TRP A 128 14.10 -0.95 3.39
N THR A 129 15.06 -0.65 4.29
CA THR A 129 15.88 -1.66 4.96
C THR A 129 15.13 -2.42 6.05
N ASP A 130 14.20 -1.77 6.75
CA ASP A 130 13.66 -2.28 8.02
C ASP A 130 12.31 -3.02 7.87
N CYS A 131 11.85 -3.26 6.64
CA CYS A 131 10.52 -3.76 6.32
C CYS A 131 10.34 -5.26 6.57
N ASP A 132 10.62 -5.70 7.80
CA ASP A 132 10.75 -7.11 8.16
C ASP A 132 9.46 -7.75 8.67
N ILE A 133 8.36 -7.00 8.75
CA ILE A 133 7.09 -7.52 9.26
C ILE A 133 5.94 -7.24 8.30
N ILE A 134 4.86 -8.00 8.46
CA ILE A 134 3.60 -7.81 7.76
C ILE A 134 2.60 -7.12 8.69
N VAL A 135 1.85 -6.19 8.13
CA VAL A 135 0.63 -5.64 8.73
C VAL A 135 -0.55 -6.04 7.86
N SER A 136 -1.63 -6.46 8.49
CA SER A 136 -2.89 -6.81 7.81
C SER A 136 -4.07 -6.10 8.45
N ALA A 137 -5.03 -5.69 7.63
CA ALA A 137 -6.31 -5.13 8.06
C ALA A 137 -7.39 -5.42 7.01
N ARG A 138 -8.64 -5.61 7.45
CA ARG A 138 -9.78 -5.72 6.55
C ARG A 138 -10.35 -4.35 6.22
N ILE A 139 -10.83 -4.18 5.00
CA ILE A 139 -11.72 -3.06 4.64
C ILE A 139 -13.04 -3.25 5.39
N LYS A 140 -13.63 -2.19 5.95
CA LYS A 140 -14.91 -2.29 6.64
C LYS A 140 -16.01 -2.73 5.66
N PRO A 141 -16.97 -3.56 6.09
CA PRO A 141 -18.16 -3.86 5.31
C PRO A 141 -18.90 -2.57 4.89
N GLY A 142 -19.37 -2.52 3.65
CA GLY A 142 -20.04 -1.35 3.06
C GLY A 142 -19.12 -0.20 2.64
N VAL A 143 -17.79 -0.35 2.72
CA VAL A 143 -16.81 0.60 2.20
C VAL A 143 -16.24 0.07 0.89
N LEU A 144 -16.36 0.85 -0.17
CA LEU A 144 -15.73 0.60 -1.47
C LEU A 144 -14.59 1.59 -1.66
N LEU A 145 -13.41 1.09 -2.00
CA LEU A 145 -12.22 1.93 -2.21
C LEU A 145 -11.79 1.85 -3.67
N ALA A 146 -11.76 3.00 -4.35
CA ALA A 146 -11.07 3.13 -5.60
C ALA A 146 -9.55 3.15 -5.35
N ALA A 147 -8.86 2.31 -6.10
CA ALA A 147 -7.42 2.15 -6.00
C ALA A 147 -6.79 2.11 -7.39
N HIS A 148 -5.47 2.15 -7.42
CA HIS A 148 -4.69 1.83 -8.60
C HIS A 148 -3.91 0.55 -8.35
N ALA A 149 -4.10 -0.44 -9.22
CA ALA A 149 -3.36 -1.69 -9.20
C ALA A 149 -2.33 -1.71 -10.31
N GLY A 150 -1.18 -2.33 -10.07
CA GLY A 150 -0.20 -2.56 -11.11
C GLY A 150 1.10 -3.18 -10.60
N PRO A 151 1.96 -3.65 -11.50
CA PRO A 151 3.26 -4.17 -11.12
C PRO A 151 4.19 -3.05 -10.66
N GLY A 152 5.03 -3.37 -9.68
CA GLY A 152 6.03 -2.45 -9.15
C GLY A 152 7.08 -2.02 -10.17
N ARG A 153 7.52 -0.77 -10.08
CA ARG A 153 8.57 -0.20 -10.92
C ARG A 153 9.94 -0.32 -10.24
N THR A 154 10.97 -0.69 -11.01
CA THR A 154 12.36 -0.65 -10.54
C THR A 154 12.76 0.78 -10.18
N VAL A 155 13.29 0.98 -8.98
CA VAL A 155 13.83 2.26 -8.52
C VAL A 155 15.32 2.34 -8.91
N SER A 156 15.77 3.53 -9.32
CA SER A 156 17.20 3.82 -9.47
C SER A 156 17.76 4.18 -8.10
N VAL A 157 18.87 3.55 -7.70
CA VAL A 157 19.54 3.86 -6.43
C VAL A 157 20.76 4.74 -6.71
N ALA A 158 21.25 5.45 -5.69
CA ALA A 158 22.38 6.38 -5.83
C ALA A 158 23.67 5.74 -6.41
N SER A 159 23.80 4.41 -6.33
CA SER A 159 24.92 3.62 -6.89
C SER A 159 24.65 3.03 -8.28
N GLY A 160 23.53 3.36 -8.92
CA GLY A 160 23.11 2.86 -10.23
C GLY A 160 21.71 2.25 -10.24
N ARG A 161 21.36 1.53 -11.31
CA ARG A 161 20.05 0.85 -11.39
C ARG A 161 20.04 -0.36 -10.46
N TYR A 162 19.06 -0.47 -9.55
CA TYR A 162 18.85 -1.72 -8.81
C TYR A 162 18.58 -2.83 -9.82
N THR A 163 19.49 -3.81 -9.86
CA THR A 163 19.36 -4.99 -10.71
C THR A 163 18.85 -6.11 -9.84
N ILE A 164 17.69 -6.65 -10.21
CA ILE A 164 17.10 -7.79 -9.51
C ILE A 164 18.08 -8.96 -9.58
N PRO A 165 18.45 -9.58 -8.44
CA PRO A 165 19.39 -10.68 -8.43
C PRO A 165 18.82 -11.89 -9.19
N GLY A 166 19.57 -12.40 -10.17
CA GLY A 166 19.30 -13.70 -10.81
C GLY A 166 18.52 -13.65 -12.13
N ARG A 167 18.07 -14.84 -12.60
CA ARG A 167 17.23 -15.02 -13.79
C ARG A 167 15.74 -14.80 -13.52
N GLU A 168 15.37 -14.38 -12.32
CA GLU A 168 14.00 -14.00 -12.01
C GLU A 168 13.67 -12.74 -12.81
N ALA A 169 12.85 -12.88 -13.86
CA ALA A 169 12.34 -11.70 -14.54
C ALA A 169 11.62 -10.82 -13.50
N PRO A 170 11.67 -9.47 -13.57
CA PRO A 170 10.70 -8.61 -12.89
C PRO A 170 9.33 -8.89 -13.48
N HIS A 171 8.69 -9.98 -13.07
CA HIS A 171 7.48 -10.40 -13.75
C HIS A 171 6.29 -9.67 -13.12
N LEU A 172 5.62 -8.95 -14.02
CA LEU A 172 4.35 -8.22 -14.04
C LEU A 172 3.15 -8.85 -13.29
N HIS A 173 3.37 -9.75 -12.33
CA HIS A 173 2.36 -10.67 -11.79
C HIS A 173 1.99 -10.39 -10.33
N ILE A 174 2.78 -9.60 -9.63
CA ILE A 174 2.44 -9.13 -8.28
C ILE A 174 2.06 -7.66 -8.41
N ASP A 175 0.75 -7.43 -8.40
CA ASP A 175 0.22 -6.09 -8.34
C ASP A 175 0.38 -5.52 -6.93
N GLN A 176 0.86 -4.29 -6.87
CA GLN A 176 0.72 -3.41 -5.72
C GLN A 176 -0.56 -2.59 -5.87
N ILE A 177 -1.18 -2.30 -4.74
CA ILE A 177 -2.35 -1.44 -4.64
C ILE A 177 -1.91 -0.09 -4.06
N TYR A 178 -2.19 0.97 -4.80
CA TYR A 178 -2.07 2.34 -4.33
C TYR A 178 -3.45 2.89 -3.99
N LEU A 179 -3.63 3.35 -2.76
CA LEU A 179 -4.84 3.99 -2.25
C LEU A 179 -4.65 5.52 -2.19
N PRO A 180 -5.21 6.29 -3.13
CA PRO A 180 -4.94 7.72 -3.30
C PRO A 180 -5.26 8.62 -2.10
N GLY A 181 -6.24 8.23 -1.28
CA GLY A 181 -6.65 9.00 -0.12
C GLY A 181 -5.94 8.65 1.19
N LEU A 182 -4.89 7.82 1.13
CA LEU A 182 -3.95 7.55 2.23
C LEU A 182 -2.57 8.20 1.97
N GLY A 183 -1.77 8.44 3.01
CA GLY A 183 -0.37 8.86 2.92
C GLY A 183 -0.01 10.09 3.77
N PRO A 184 1.30 10.40 3.93
CA PRO A 184 1.76 11.56 4.71
C PRO A 184 1.38 12.88 4.03
N GLN A 185 1.18 13.91 4.85
CA GLN A 185 0.49 15.14 4.43
C GLN A 185 1.28 16.39 4.76
N GLY A 186 1.37 17.29 3.79
CA GLY A 186 1.43 18.73 4.03
C GLY A 186 0.04 19.36 3.80
N GLY A 187 -0.37 20.31 4.65
CA GLY A 187 -1.62 21.09 4.56
C GLY A 187 -2.87 20.41 5.15
N ASN A 188 -4.08 20.95 4.86
CA ASN A 188 -5.43 20.44 5.21
C ASN A 188 -5.69 18.97 4.90
N ARG A 189 -4.74 18.33 4.21
CA ARG A 189 -4.67 16.91 4.06
C ARG A 189 -4.53 16.26 5.44
N ALA A 190 -3.73 16.79 6.40
CA ALA A 190 -3.36 16.27 7.76
C ALA A 190 -4.40 15.47 8.59
N LYS A 191 -5.66 15.44 8.17
CA LYS A 191 -6.78 14.62 8.62
C LYS A 191 -6.71 13.14 8.22
N GLY A 192 -5.68 12.66 7.50
CA GLY A 192 -5.63 11.31 6.90
C GLY A 192 -5.81 10.13 7.87
N MET A 193 -5.53 10.28 9.17
CA MET A 193 -5.88 9.22 10.14
C MET A 193 -7.38 8.93 10.19
N ALA A 194 -8.23 9.95 9.99
CA ALA A 194 -9.69 9.79 9.97
C ALA A 194 -10.14 8.87 8.83
N ASN A 195 -9.48 8.93 7.67
CA ASN A 195 -9.80 8.11 6.51
C ASN A 195 -9.45 6.65 6.75
N ALA A 196 -8.23 6.40 7.23
CA ALA A 196 -7.75 5.05 7.48
C ALA A 196 -8.61 4.34 8.54
N GLU A 197 -8.99 5.03 9.62
CA GLU A 197 -9.92 4.49 10.63
C GLU A 197 -11.36 4.34 10.11
N ALA A 198 -11.78 5.16 9.15
CA ALA A 198 -13.10 5.04 8.53
C ALA A 198 -13.18 3.91 7.51
N TRP A 199 -12.06 3.53 6.90
CA TRP A 199 -12.01 2.53 5.82
C TRP A 199 -11.59 1.15 6.29
N PHE A 200 -10.71 1.03 7.28
CA PHE A 200 -10.22 -0.26 7.79
C PHE A 200 -10.84 -0.64 9.12
N ASP A 201 -11.13 -1.92 9.31
CA ASP A 201 -11.59 -2.45 10.58
C ASP A 201 -10.41 -2.63 11.55
N LEU A 202 -10.35 -1.73 12.54
CA LEU A 202 -9.33 -1.74 13.59
C LEU A 202 -9.34 -3.02 14.43
N ALA A 203 -10.49 -3.71 14.56
CA ALA A 203 -10.56 -4.97 15.29
C ALA A 203 -9.79 -6.09 14.59
N THR A 204 -9.56 -5.96 13.28
CA THR A 204 -8.81 -6.92 12.44
C THR A 204 -7.35 -6.53 12.24
N LEU A 205 -6.93 -5.35 12.69
CA LEU A 205 -5.56 -4.85 12.53
C LEU A 205 -4.58 -5.74 13.30
N ARG A 206 -3.64 -6.34 12.58
CA ARG A 206 -2.59 -7.20 13.15
C ARG A 206 -1.24 -6.82 12.54
N SER A 207 -0.18 -6.96 13.33
CA SER A 207 1.19 -7.02 12.83
C SER A 207 1.82 -8.35 13.25
N TYR A 208 2.65 -8.93 12.39
CA TYR A 208 3.35 -10.17 12.70
C TYR A 208 4.64 -10.31 11.90
N ASP A 209 5.58 -11.03 12.50
CA ASP A 209 6.81 -11.45 11.85
C ASP A 209 6.50 -12.67 10.95
N PRO A 210 6.74 -12.58 9.63
CA PRO A 210 6.52 -13.70 8.72
C PRO A 210 7.40 -14.91 9.07
N ALA A 211 8.62 -14.71 9.55
CA ALA A 211 9.50 -15.80 9.97
C ALA A 211 8.88 -16.62 11.11
N ALA A 212 8.35 -15.93 12.12
CA ALA A 212 7.73 -16.56 13.29
C ALA A 212 6.45 -17.34 12.95
N ARG A 213 5.83 -17.08 11.79
CA ARG A 213 4.65 -17.79 11.30
C ARG A 213 4.99 -18.94 10.33
N GLY A 214 6.27 -19.23 10.12
CA GLY A 214 6.71 -20.26 9.17
C GLY A 214 6.54 -19.86 7.71
N PHE A 215 6.49 -18.54 7.44
CA PHE A 215 6.42 -18.02 6.07
C PHE A 215 7.79 -17.80 5.43
N ASN A 216 8.87 -17.86 6.22
CA ASN A 216 10.22 -18.01 5.68
C ASN A 216 10.58 -19.50 5.64
N PRO A 217 11.27 -19.94 4.57
CA PRO A 217 11.78 -21.31 4.47
C PRO A 217 12.85 -21.61 5.53
#